data_AF-A0A1H3Y8F1-F1
#
_entry.id   AF-A0A1H3Y8F1-F1
#
_cell.length_a   1.000
_cell.length_b   1.000
_cell.length_c   1.000
_cell.angle_alpha   90.00
_cell.angle_beta   90.00
_cell.angle_gamma   90.00
#
_symmetry.space_group_name_H-M   'P 1'
#
loop_
_entity.id
_entity.type
_entity.pdbx_description
1 polymer ?
#
loop_
_entity_poly.entity_id
_entity_poly.type
_entity_poly.pdbx_seq_one_letter_code
_entity_poly.pdbx_strand_id
1 'polypeptide(L)' 'MQLSPRVYFAVDRLTKLVGLLALAGGIGGAFGSLSPVVAIAGAIVGVATVFVESSG' A
#
# COMPACT_ATOMS: atom_id res chain seq x y z
N MET A 1 -21.25 5.23 -3.24
CA MET A 1 -21.05 4.47 -4.50
C MET A 1 -20.60 3.08 -4.12
N GLN A 2 -21.43 2.05 -4.33
CA GLN A 2 -21.03 0.66 -4.09
C GLN A 2 -20.20 0.20 -5.31
N LEU A 3 -18.91 -0.04 -5.08
CA LEU A 3 -18.04 -0.62 -6.10
C LEU A 3 -18.43 -2.08 -6.31
N SER A 4 -18.40 -2.55 -7.57
CA SER A 4 -18.60 -3.98 -7.81
C SER A 4 -17.49 -4.79 -7.12
N PRO A 5 -17.76 -6.02 -6.64
CA PRO A 5 -16.78 -6.82 -5.90
C PRO A 5 -15.44 -6.98 -6.63
N ARG A 6 -15.48 -7.13 -7.97
CA ARG A 6 -14.26 -7.24 -8.80
C ARG A 6 -13.42 -5.96 -8.78
N VAL A 7 -14.06 -4.80 -8.82
CA VAL A 7 -13.37 -3.50 -8.78
C VAL A 7 -12.77 -3.29 -7.39
N TYR A 8 -13.47 -3.71 -6.34
CA TYR A 8 -12.94 -3.66 -4.99
C TYR A 8 -11.64 -4.48 -4.84
N PHE A 9 -11.65 -5.75 -5.26
CA PHE A 9 -10.45 -6.59 -5.20
C PHE A 9 -9.30 -6.08 -6.08
N ALA A 10 -9.61 -5.50 -7.24
CA ALA A 10 -8.60 -4.90 -8.10
C ALA A 10 -7.94 -3.68 -7.44
N VAL A 11 -8.75 -2.80 -6.84
CA VAL A 11 -8.27 -1.62 -6.11
C VAL A 11 -7.46 -2.03 -4.88
N ASP A 12 -7.91 -3.02 -4.12
CA ASP A 12 -7.18 -3.55 -2.96
C ASP A 12 -5.79 -4.07 -3.35
N ARG A 13 -5.71 -4.94 -4.38
CA ARG A 13 -4.42 -5.48 -4.85
C ARG A 13 -3.48 -4.39 -5.37
N LEU A 14 -4.00 -3.42 -6.11
CA LEU A 14 -3.20 -2.28 -6.59
C LEU A 14 -2.67 -1.46 -5.42
N THR A 15 -3.50 -1.21 -4.41
CA THR A 15 -3.11 -0.43 -3.22
C THR A 15 -2.02 -1.14 -2.44
N LYS A 16 -2.13 -2.48 -2.28
CA LYS A 16 -1.08 -3.32 -1.68
C LYS A 16 0.23 -3.23 -2.45
N LEU A 17 0.18 -3.38 -3.77
CA LEU A 17 1.39 -3.28 -4.62
C LEU A 17 2.06 -1.91 -4.50
N VAL A 18 1.28 -0.83 -4.51
CA VAL A 18 1.81 0.53 -4.33
C VAL A 18 2.46 0.69 -2.96
N GLY A 19 1.81 0.22 -1.89
CA GLY A 19 2.37 0.25 -0.54
C GLY A 19 3.70 -0.52 -0.43
N LEU A 20 3.76 -1.71 -1.04
CA LEU A 20 4.96 -2.55 -1.07
C LEU A 20 6.11 -1.90 -1.85
N LEU A 21 5.83 -1.30 -3.01
CA LEU A 21 6.83 -0.59 -3.80
C LEU A 21 7.35 0.66 -3.10
N ALA A 22 6.45 1.42 -2.46
CA ALA A 22 6.84 2.58 -1.64
C ALA A 22 7.72 2.14 -0.47
N LEU A 23 7.35 1.07 0.23
CA LEU A 23 8.15 0.51 1.32
C LEU A 23 9.54 0.09 0.83
N ALA A 24 9.60 -0.72 -0.24
CA ALA A 24 10.84 -1.23 -0.79
C ALA A 24 11.76 -0.11 -1.31
N GLY A 25 11.21 0.86 -2.06
CA GLY A 25 11.97 2.00 -2.55
C GLY A 25 12.40 2.95 -1.42
N GLY A 26 11.57 3.12 -0.39
CA GLY A 26 11.90 3.86 0.82
C GLY A 26 13.09 3.25 1.55
N ILE A 27 13.02 1.95 1.87
CA ILE A 27 14.11 1.21 2.50
C ILE A 27 15.37 1.20 1.62
N GLY A 28 15.20 1.04 0.30
CA GLY A 28 16.28 1.03 -0.67
C GLY A 28 16.94 2.40 -0.92
N GLY A 29 16.46 3.48 -0.29
CA GLY A 29 17.06 4.81 -0.46
C GLY A 29 16.70 5.50 -1.79
N ALA A 30 15.77 4.96 -2.57
CA ALA A 30 15.42 5.45 -3.91
C ALA A 30 14.86 6.88 -3.92
N PHE A 31 14.44 7.39 -2.75
CA PHE A 31 13.84 8.71 -2.59
C PHE A 31 14.75 9.69 -1.81
N GLY A 32 16.03 9.36 -1.60
CA GLY A 32 16.99 10.25 -0.95
C GLY A 32 16.58 10.62 0.48
N SER A 33 16.51 11.92 0.79
CA SER A 33 16.11 12.40 2.14
C SER A 33 14.65 12.07 2.50
N LEU A 34 13.80 11.79 1.51
CA LEU A 34 12.39 11.44 1.72
C LEU A 34 12.19 9.94 1.96
N SER A 35 13.21 9.11 1.74
CA SER A 35 13.11 7.65 1.89
C SER A 35 12.50 7.16 3.21
N PRO A 36 12.84 7.73 4.38
CA PRO A 36 12.21 7.33 5.64
C PRO A 36 10.69 7.58 5.64
N VAL A 37 10.25 8.72 5.11
CA VAL A 37 8.83 9.09 5.04
C VAL A 37 8.10 8.16 4.07
N VAL A 38 8.70 7.88 2.91
CA VAL A 38 8.10 6.99 1.90
C VAL A 38 8.03 5.54 2.40
N ALA A 39 9.03 5.07 3.15
CA ALA A 39 9.00 3.76 3.78
C ALA A 39 7.84 3.65 4.80
N ILE A 40 7.69 4.65 5.66
CA ILE A 40 6.60 4.70 6.65
C ILE A 40 5.24 4.75 5.96
N ALA A 41 5.09 5.59 4.93
CA ALA A 41 3.86 5.66 4.16
C ALA A 41 3.51 4.31 3.50
N GLY A 42 4.50 3.63 2.90
CA GLY A 42 4.33 2.29 2.35
C GLY A 42 3.90 1.25 3.39
N ALA A 43 4.49 1.30 4.58
CA ALA A 43 4.10 0.42 5.70
C ALA A 43 2.65 0.69 6.16
N ILE A 44 2.25 1.96 6.29
CA ILE A 44 0.88 2.33 6.69
C ILE A 44 -0.13 1.83 5.65
N VAL A 45 0.15 2.03 4.36
CA VAL A 45 -0.71 1.54 3.27
C VAL A 45 -0.80 0.01 3.32
N GLY A 46 0.32 -0.69 3.51
CA GLY A 46 0.35 -2.15 3.66
C GLY A 46 -0.53 -2.62 4.83
N VAL A 47 -0.34 -2.05 6.03
CA VAL A 47 -1.11 -2.42 7.23
C VAL A 47 -2.60 -2.11 7.06
N ALA A 48 -2.95 -0.93 6.53
CA ALA A 48 -4.34 -0.55 6.32
C ALA A 48 -5.07 -1.54 5.40
N THR A 49 -4.38 -2.06 4.37
CA THR A 49 -4.97 -3.05 3.46
C THR A 49 -5.03 -4.48 4.02
N VAL A 50 -4.21 -4.84 5.02
CA VAL A 50 -4.33 -6.14 5.73
C VAL A 50 -5.62 -6.22 6.53
N PHE A 51 -6.03 -5.11 7.16
CA PHE A 51 -7.28 -5.06 7.94
C PHE A 51 -8.53 -5.12 7.05
N VAL A 52 -8.43 -4.65 5.81
CA VAL A 52 -9.52 -4.67 4.82
C VAL A 52 -9.82 -6.09 4.34
N GLU A 53 -8.81 -6.93 4.15
CA GLU A 53 -9.03 -8.33 3.73
C GLU A 53 -9.42 -9.26 4.89
N SER A 54 -9.06 -8.89 6.14
CA SER A 54 -9.47 -9.63 7.35
C SER A 54 -10.97 -9.47 7.70
N SER A 55 -11.64 -8.48 7.11
CA SER A 55 -13.05 -8.15 7.41
C SER A 55 -14.06 -8.62 6.36
N GLY A 56 -13.62 -9.48 5.42
CA GLY A 56 -14.46 -10.12 4.39
C GLY A 56 -14.88 -11.54 4.73
#